data_AF-A0A5E4HJA3-F1
#
_entry.id   AF-A0A5E4HJA3-F1
#
_cell.length_a   1.000
_cell.length_b   1.000
_cell.length_c   1.000
_cell.angle_alpha   90.00
_cell.angle_beta   90.00
_cell.angle_gamma   90.00
#
_symmetry.space_group_name_H-M   'P 1'
#
loop_
_entity.id
_entity.type
_entity.pdbx_description
1 polymer ?
#
loop_
_entity_poly.entity_id
_entity_poly.type
_entity_poly.pdbx_seq_one_letter_code
_entity_poly.pdbx_strand_id
1 'polypeptide(L)'
;MSRGLKLTRQRGQSSIELLTAIGMLMLVFIAVGLYAVERDAQGTEIKTYISTTSILESLRDNLNTLQAVGDGYYRHFTLPATVYGNEEYNITSGGNVLEINWGNRRSWSTVTSADNASIRCLNKGGDSQNRAVNIKGRIYVAGGSEDMFLSGETFSNMSNASYVKDSSYMAQNGSWTIKSGRLDGDFLINGLGTASFGIPQEDYTLEGDVLVINSTGGFAGLIVRKSNDTYVSVELDPLNGTVSVSSVVDNVSSKISSVPYALNLNQWYFVRAQAYADELTVSIDCQQIMVESVPQTKGNIGVTAAMANAEFDNIQEWGYRR
;
A
#
# COMPACT_ATOMS: atom_id res chain seq x y z
N MET A 1 1.01 -26.84 94.80
CA MET A 1 0.11 -26.59 93.67
C MET A 1 0.85 -25.88 92.55
N SER A 2 0.56 -26.23 91.30
CA SER A 2 0.99 -25.57 90.05
C SER A 2 2.45 -25.76 89.59
N ARG A 3 2.75 -26.98 89.12
CA ARG A 3 3.76 -27.23 88.08
C ARG A 3 3.08 -28.04 86.97
N GLY A 4 2.58 -27.35 85.97
CA GLY A 4 1.99 -27.95 84.78
C GLY A 4 1.59 -26.85 83.81
N LEU A 5 1.90 -27.03 82.52
CA LEU A 5 1.62 -26.12 81.40
C LEU A 5 2.64 -24.98 81.16
N LYS A 6 3.87 -25.32 80.74
CA LYS A 6 4.76 -24.38 80.02
C LYS A 6 5.36 -24.91 78.70
N LEU A 7 5.04 -26.14 78.28
CA LEU A 7 5.69 -26.79 77.14
C LEU A 7 4.92 -26.72 75.81
N THR A 8 3.71 -26.15 75.76
CA THR A 8 2.93 -26.05 74.51
C THR A 8 3.15 -24.76 73.72
N ARG A 9 3.74 -23.71 74.31
CA ARG A 9 3.87 -22.40 73.66
C ARG A 9 4.99 -22.32 72.60
N GLN A 10 6.05 -23.12 72.73
CA GLN A 10 7.19 -23.10 71.81
C GLN A 10 6.88 -23.70 70.42
N ARG A 11 6.01 -24.70 70.34
CA ARG A 11 5.68 -25.35 69.05
C ARG A 11 4.89 -24.44 68.10
N GLY A 12 4.07 -23.53 68.63
CA GLY A 12 3.32 -22.58 67.80
C GLY A 12 4.20 -21.49 67.18
N GLN A 13 5.27 -21.07 67.87
CA GLN A 13 6.17 -20.04 67.38
C GLN A 13 6.98 -20.52 66.17
N SER A 14 7.54 -21.74 66.22
CA SER A 14 8.33 -22.29 65.11
C SER A 14 7.50 -22.49 63.83
N SER A 15 6.22 -22.87 63.95
CA SER A 15 5.33 -23.00 62.79
C SER A 15 5.03 -21.65 62.12
N ILE A 16 4.86 -20.58 62.91
CA ILE A 16 4.63 -19.22 62.39
C ILE A 16 5.88 -18.66 61.71
N GLU A 17 7.06 -18.90 62.29
CA GLU A 17 8.34 -18.48 61.70
C GLU A 17 8.58 -19.18 60.35
N LEU A 18 8.31 -20.49 60.25
CA LEU A 18 8.40 -21.24 59.00
C LEU A 18 7.43 -20.72 57.94
N LEU A 19 6.17 -20.46 58.32
CA LEU A 19 5.15 -19.97 57.39
C LEU A 19 5.49 -18.56 56.88
N THR A 20 6.01 -17.70 57.76
CA THR A 20 6.54 -16.37 57.39
C THR A 20 7.72 -16.48 56.44
N ALA A 21 8.66 -17.40 56.69
CA ALA A 21 9.82 -17.62 55.83
C ALA A 21 9.41 -18.12 54.43
N ILE A 22 8.46 -19.05 54.34
CA ILE A 22 7.91 -19.51 53.06
C ILE A 22 7.18 -18.38 52.34
N GLY A 23 6.37 -17.58 53.04
CA GLY A 23 5.69 -16.42 52.45
C GLY A 23 6.66 -15.40 51.87
N MET A 24 7.75 -15.09 52.59
CA MET A 24 8.80 -14.19 52.12
C MET A 24 9.54 -14.77 50.91
N LEU A 25 9.83 -16.07 50.92
CA LEU A 25 10.45 -16.77 49.78
C LEU A 25 9.56 -16.71 48.53
N MET A 26 8.26 -16.96 48.69
CA MET A 26 7.28 -16.86 47.58
C MET A 26 7.21 -15.45 47.01
N LEU A 27 7.25 -14.41 47.85
CA LEU A 27 7.28 -13.02 47.39
C LEU A 27 8.53 -12.70 46.56
N VAL A 28 9.70 -13.22 46.96
CA VAL A 28 10.93 -13.07 46.18
C VAL A 28 10.80 -13.74 44.81
N PHE A 29 10.26 -14.96 44.74
CA PHE A 29 10.03 -15.64 43.47
C PHE A 29 9.05 -14.88 42.56
N ILE A 30 7.99 -14.32 43.12
CA ILE A 30 7.04 -13.49 42.36
C ILE A 30 7.75 -12.24 41.82
N ALA A 31 8.52 -11.54 42.65
CA ALA A 31 9.23 -10.33 42.22
C ALA A 31 10.27 -10.62 41.11
N VAL A 32 11.04 -11.71 41.25
CA VAL A 32 11.99 -12.15 40.21
C VAL A 32 11.26 -12.57 38.93
N GLY A 33 10.14 -13.27 39.04
CA GLY A 33 9.31 -13.67 37.90
C GLY A 33 8.78 -12.45 37.14
N LEU A 34 8.24 -11.45 37.85
CA LEU A 34 7.78 -10.19 37.25
C LEU A 34 8.92 -9.45 36.55
N TYR A 35 10.09 -9.35 37.20
CA TYR A 35 11.28 -8.73 36.60
C TYR A 35 11.76 -9.44 35.34
N ALA A 36 11.74 -10.79 35.33
CA ALA A 36 12.13 -11.58 34.18
C ALA A 36 11.19 -11.35 32.98
N VAL A 37 9.87 -11.33 33.22
CA VAL A 37 8.88 -11.04 32.18
C VAL A 37 9.05 -9.63 31.61
N GLU A 38 9.28 -8.64 32.45
CA GLU A 38 9.51 -7.26 31.99
C GLU A 38 10.79 -7.13 31.17
N ARG A 39 11.87 -7.81 31.60
CA ARG A 39 13.14 -7.83 30.87
C ARG A 39 13.05 -8.53 29.52
N ASP A 40 12.29 -9.63 29.43
CA ASP A 40 12.09 -10.34 28.17
C ASP A 40 11.28 -9.51 27.17
N ALA A 41 10.26 -8.78 27.66
CA ALA A 41 9.48 -7.84 26.85
C ALA A 41 10.36 -6.70 26.30
N GLN A 42 11.19 -6.06 27.14
CA GLN A 42 12.14 -5.03 26.72
C GLN A 42 13.17 -5.58 25.72
N GLY A 43 13.67 -6.80 25.95
CA GLY A 43 14.64 -7.44 25.07
C GLY A 43 14.06 -7.71 23.68
N THR A 44 12.80 -8.12 23.62
CA THR A 44 12.08 -8.32 22.35
C THR A 44 11.90 -6.99 21.61
N GLU A 45 11.45 -5.94 22.30
CA GLU A 45 11.25 -4.61 21.69
C GLU A 45 12.56 -4.03 21.11
N ILE A 46 13.67 -4.13 21.83
CA ILE A 46 14.98 -3.68 21.36
C ILE A 46 15.42 -4.47 20.12
N LYS A 47 15.25 -5.80 20.12
CA LYS A 47 15.62 -6.64 18.98
C LYS A 47 14.75 -6.35 17.75
N THR A 48 13.46 -6.11 17.95
CA THR A 48 12.55 -5.70 16.87
C THR A 48 12.94 -4.33 16.31
N TYR A 49 13.28 -3.36 17.16
CA TYR A 49 13.79 -2.05 16.72
C TYR A 49 15.08 -2.16 15.89
N ILE A 50 16.04 -2.99 16.31
CA ILE A 50 17.28 -3.23 15.55
C ILE A 50 16.96 -3.89 14.21
N SER A 51 16.07 -4.89 14.20
CA SER A 51 15.64 -5.57 12.99
C SER A 51 14.98 -4.63 11.99
N THR A 52 14.07 -3.76 12.43
CA THR A 52 13.37 -2.80 11.55
C THR A 52 14.32 -1.73 11.03
N THR A 53 15.25 -1.27 11.87
CA THR A 53 16.31 -0.33 11.46
C THR A 53 17.20 -0.93 10.38
N SER A 54 17.62 -2.20 10.52
CA SER A 54 18.42 -2.88 9.49
C SER A 54 17.68 -3.02 8.15
N ILE A 55 16.37 -3.30 8.18
CA ILE A 55 15.53 -3.35 6.96
C ILE A 55 15.49 -1.96 6.30
N LEU A 56 15.26 -0.90 7.09
CA LEU A 56 15.23 0.47 6.60
C LEU A 56 16.55 0.93 6.02
N GLU A 57 17.67 0.59 6.66
CA GLU A 57 19.02 0.90 6.14
C GLU A 57 19.28 0.18 4.82
N SER A 58 18.95 -1.11 4.73
CA SER A 58 19.06 -1.87 3.48
C SER A 58 18.21 -1.23 2.37
N LEU A 59 16.96 -0.87 2.67
CA LEU A 59 16.08 -0.20 1.71
C LEU A 59 16.64 1.16 1.30
N ARG A 60 17.03 2.01 2.26
CA ARG A 60 17.68 3.30 2.00
C ARG A 60 18.87 3.13 1.06
N ASP A 61 19.76 2.19 1.34
CA ASP A 61 20.99 2.02 0.56
C ASP A 61 20.68 1.59 -0.88
N ASN A 62 19.64 0.79 -1.09
CA ASN A 62 19.11 0.49 -2.43
C ASN A 62 18.60 1.74 -3.15
N LEU A 63 17.82 2.59 -2.48
CA LEU A 63 17.27 3.83 -3.07
C LEU A 63 18.38 4.86 -3.34
N ASN A 64 19.32 5.03 -2.41
CA ASN A 64 20.47 5.92 -2.60
C ASN A 64 21.35 5.46 -3.77
N THR A 65 21.51 4.15 -3.95
CA THR A 65 22.22 3.61 -5.12
C THR A 65 21.50 3.99 -6.41
N LEU A 66 20.17 3.87 -6.45
CA LEU A 66 19.35 4.28 -7.60
C LEU A 66 19.46 5.76 -7.90
N GLN A 67 19.44 6.60 -6.87
CA GLN A 67 19.63 8.04 -7.03
C GLN A 67 21.02 8.38 -7.58
N ALA A 68 22.07 7.73 -7.06
CA ALA A 68 23.45 7.99 -7.43
C ALA A 68 23.79 7.55 -8.86
N VAL A 69 23.25 6.42 -9.32
CA VAL A 69 23.47 5.94 -10.71
C VAL A 69 22.66 6.78 -11.70
N GLY A 70 21.45 7.18 -11.33
CA GLY A 70 20.62 8.07 -12.12
C GLY A 70 19.56 7.36 -12.98
N ASP A 71 19.05 8.10 -13.97
CA ASP A 71 17.90 7.70 -14.78
C ASP A 71 18.11 6.36 -15.50
N GLY A 72 17.10 5.51 -15.43
CA GLY A 72 17.06 4.21 -16.06
C GLY A 72 17.71 3.06 -15.30
N TYR A 73 18.41 3.35 -14.20
CA TYR A 73 18.89 2.28 -13.34
C TYR A 73 17.73 1.64 -12.56
N TYR A 74 17.75 0.32 -12.43
CA TYR A 74 16.82 -0.43 -11.60
C TYR A 74 17.56 -1.50 -10.80
N ARG A 75 16.97 -1.89 -9.67
CA ARG A 75 17.49 -2.96 -8.81
C ARG A 75 16.36 -3.78 -8.20
N HIS A 76 16.61 -5.07 -8.06
CA HIS A 76 15.77 -5.97 -7.29
C HIS A 76 16.28 -6.08 -5.86
N PHE A 77 15.37 -6.14 -4.90
CA PHE A 77 15.69 -6.40 -3.51
C PHE A 77 14.55 -7.19 -2.85
N THR A 78 14.86 -7.91 -1.79
CA THR A 78 13.89 -8.69 -1.03
C THR A 78 13.66 -8.05 0.34
N LEU A 79 12.50 -8.33 0.91
CA LEU A 79 12.12 -7.88 2.24
C LEU A 79 11.72 -9.10 3.07
N PRO A 80 12.09 -9.20 4.36
CA PRO A 80 11.65 -10.31 5.20
C PRO A 80 10.13 -10.33 5.34
N ALA A 81 9.54 -11.50 5.58
CA ALA A 81 8.09 -11.62 5.77
C ALA A 81 7.62 -10.87 7.04
N THR A 82 8.41 -11.02 8.10
CA THR A 82 8.16 -10.48 9.45
C THR A 82 9.44 -9.92 10.03
N VAL A 83 9.33 -9.06 11.02
CA VAL A 83 10.48 -8.60 11.82
C VAL A 83 10.74 -9.58 12.98
N TYR A 84 11.75 -9.29 13.82
CA TYR A 84 12.03 -10.10 15.01
C TYR A 84 10.76 -10.27 15.86
N GLY A 85 10.50 -11.51 16.28
CA GLY A 85 9.29 -11.88 17.03
C GLY A 85 8.11 -12.35 16.16
N ASN A 86 8.31 -12.56 14.86
CA ASN A 86 7.24 -12.88 13.90
C ASN A 86 6.15 -11.80 13.80
N GLU A 87 6.53 -10.55 14.12
CA GLU A 87 5.62 -9.41 14.05
C GLU A 87 5.50 -8.95 12.59
N GLU A 88 4.27 -8.66 12.18
CA GLU A 88 4.01 -7.97 10.92
C GLU A 88 4.44 -6.51 11.02
N TYR A 89 4.87 -5.96 9.89
CA TYR A 89 5.36 -4.59 9.81
C TYR A 89 4.93 -3.95 8.50
N ASN A 90 4.68 -2.64 8.46
CA ASN A 90 4.45 -1.92 7.21
C ASN A 90 5.52 -0.85 7.00
N ILE A 91 5.93 -0.69 5.74
CA ILE A 91 6.84 0.37 5.31
C ILE A 91 6.01 1.47 4.67
N THR A 92 6.19 2.69 5.11
CA THR A 92 5.61 3.90 4.50
C THR A 92 6.73 4.86 4.11
N SER A 93 6.48 5.69 3.09
CA SER A 93 7.39 6.75 2.66
C SER A 93 6.68 8.09 2.73
N GLY A 94 7.25 9.04 3.47
CA GLY A 94 6.77 10.42 3.58
C GLY A 94 7.87 11.41 3.23
N GLY A 95 7.81 12.00 2.04
CA GLY A 95 8.86 12.90 1.55
C GLY A 95 10.18 12.15 1.35
N ASN A 96 11.15 12.42 2.23
CA ASN A 96 12.44 11.74 2.26
C ASN A 96 12.63 10.85 3.50
N VAL A 97 11.55 10.58 4.24
CA VAL A 97 11.59 9.69 5.41
C VAL A 97 10.96 8.35 5.04
N LEU A 98 11.70 7.29 5.29
CA LEU A 98 11.18 5.93 5.33
C LEU A 98 10.84 5.59 6.77
N GLU A 99 9.65 5.03 6.98
CA GLU A 99 9.19 4.60 8.29
C GLU A 99 8.77 3.14 8.24
N ILE A 100 9.14 2.38 9.27
CA ILE A 100 8.54 1.07 9.55
C ILE A 100 7.75 1.18 10.84
N ASN A 101 6.48 0.81 10.76
CA ASN A 101 5.64 0.52 11.92
C ASN A 101 5.52 -1.00 12.11
N TRP A 102 5.42 -1.45 13.36
CA TRP A 102 5.20 -2.86 13.68
C TRP A 102 4.31 -3.02 14.89
N GLY A 103 3.49 -4.06 14.87
CA GLY A 103 2.51 -4.35 15.92
C GLY A 103 1.46 -3.26 16.14
N ASN A 104 0.70 -3.39 17.22
CA ASN A 104 -0.39 -2.46 17.59
C ASN A 104 0.06 -1.28 18.46
N ARG A 105 1.36 -1.16 18.73
CA ARG A 105 1.92 -0.09 19.59
C ARG A 105 2.48 1.03 18.72
N ARG A 106 2.63 2.23 19.31
CA ARG A 106 3.27 3.40 18.68
C ARG A 106 4.79 3.22 18.53
N SER A 107 5.22 2.03 18.11
CA SER A 107 6.62 1.69 17.90
C SER A 107 6.92 1.88 16.42
N TRP A 108 7.82 2.80 16.12
CA TRP A 108 8.27 3.09 14.77
C TRP A 108 9.79 3.22 14.73
N SER A 109 10.36 2.95 13.57
CA SER A 109 11.75 3.27 13.24
C SER A 109 11.71 4.11 11.98
N THR A 110 12.58 5.11 11.92
CA THR A 110 12.65 6.04 10.79
C THR A 110 14.08 6.16 10.30
N VAL A 111 14.22 6.24 8.99
CA VAL A 111 15.49 6.47 8.32
C VAL A 111 15.26 7.45 7.17
N THR A 112 16.13 8.44 7.04
CA THR A 112 16.09 9.35 5.89
C THR A 112 16.65 8.66 4.65
N SER A 113 15.92 8.74 3.55
CA SER A 113 16.25 8.21 2.22
C SER A 113 16.62 9.34 1.25
N ALA A 114 17.25 8.96 0.14
CA ALA A 114 17.20 9.70 -1.12
C ALA A 114 15.84 10.38 -1.32
N ASP A 115 15.87 11.66 -1.66
CA ASP A 115 14.67 12.45 -1.90
C ASP A 115 13.81 11.82 -3.00
N ASN A 116 12.49 11.79 -2.78
CA ASN A 116 11.48 11.50 -3.81
C ASN A 116 11.34 10.03 -4.24
N ALA A 117 11.40 9.11 -3.27
CA ALA A 117 10.99 7.72 -3.48
C ALA A 117 9.48 7.55 -3.23
N SER A 118 8.77 6.99 -4.21
CA SER A 118 7.39 6.53 -4.07
C SER A 118 7.40 5.02 -3.87
N ILE A 119 7.08 4.59 -2.65
CA ILE A 119 6.98 3.18 -2.28
C ILE A 119 5.53 2.73 -2.35
N ARG A 120 5.28 1.68 -3.15
CA ARG A 120 3.95 1.10 -3.33
C ARG A 120 4.05 -0.42 -3.28
N CYS A 121 3.05 -1.07 -2.70
CA CYS A 121 2.83 -2.52 -2.84
C CYS A 121 4.07 -3.41 -2.59
N LEU A 122 4.81 -3.18 -1.50
CA LEU A 122 5.98 -4.00 -1.22
C LEU A 122 5.60 -5.45 -0.90
N ASN A 123 6.18 -6.38 -1.65
CA ASN A 123 6.09 -7.80 -1.32
C ASN A 123 7.08 -8.13 -0.19
N LYS A 124 6.58 -8.82 0.81
CA LYS A 124 7.35 -9.31 1.96
C LYS A 124 7.54 -10.82 1.81
N GLY A 125 8.63 -11.34 2.39
CA GLY A 125 9.03 -12.74 2.27
C GLY A 125 10.30 -12.89 1.43
N GLY A 126 11.20 -13.76 1.87
CA GLY A 126 12.53 -13.91 1.27
C GLY A 126 12.52 -14.30 -0.21
N ASP A 127 11.46 -14.97 -0.66
CA ASP A 127 11.28 -15.40 -2.05
C ASP A 127 10.61 -14.32 -2.92
N SER A 128 10.07 -13.28 -2.30
CA SER A 128 9.38 -12.20 -2.99
C SER A 128 10.36 -11.08 -3.36
N GLN A 129 10.50 -10.83 -4.67
CA GLN A 129 11.28 -9.70 -5.15
C GLN A 129 10.43 -8.43 -5.22
N ASN A 130 11.06 -7.33 -4.81
CA ASN A 130 10.62 -5.97 -5.07
C ASN A 130 11.56 -5.37 -6.09
N ARG A 131 11.04 -4.44 -6.89
CA ARG A 131 11.84 -3.69 -7.85
C ARG A 131 11.79 -2.21 -7.52
N ALA A 132 12.95 -1.59 -7.52
CA ALA A 132 13.07 -0.14 -7.47
C ALA A 132 13.73 0.37 -8.75
N VAL A 133 13.19 1.43 -9.33
CA VAL A 133 13.66 2.05 -10.58
C VAL A 133 13.77 3.56 -10.42
N ASN A 134 14.80 4.15 -10.99
CA ASN A 134 14.92 5.61 -11.13
C ASN A 134 14.43 6.04 -12.51
N ILE A 135 13.38 6.86 -12.55
CA ILE A 135 12.82 7.43 -13.78
C ILE A 135 12.87 8.95 -13.66
N LYS A 136 13.72 9.59 -14.47
CA LYS A 136 13.91 11.05 -14.54
C LYS A 136 14.18 11.68 -13.16
N GLY A 137 14.95 11.00 -12.31
CA GLY A 137 15.30 11.45 -10.97
C GLY A 137 14.25 11.17 -9.89
N ARG A 138 13.17 10.44 -10.20
CA ARG A 138 12.19 9.95 -9.23
C ARG A 138 12.34 8.45 -9.05
N ILE A 139 12.33 7.99 -7.80
CA ILE A 139 12.47 6.56 -7.52
C ILE A 139 11.09 5.96 -7.29
N TYR A 140 10.78 4.90 -8.03
CA TYR A 140 9.54 4.14 -7.87
C TYR A 140 9.90 2.75 -7.35
N VAL A 141 9.22 2.34 -6.29
CA VAL A 141 9.42 1.05 -5.66
C VAL A 141 8.11 0.30 -5.66
N ALA A 142 8.09 -0.89 -6.25
CA ALA A 142 6.91 -1.72 -6.32
C ALA A 142 7.25 -3.20 -6.09
N GLY A 143 6.37 -3.90 -5.37
CA GLY A 143 6.31 -5.36 -5.33
C GLY A 143 5.26 -5.87 -6.31
N GLY A 144 5.50 -7.05 -6.88
CA GLY A 144 4.71 -7.66 -7.95
C GLY A 144 5.63 -8.11 -9.08
N SER A 145 5.11 -8.95 -9.99
CA SER A 145 5.84 -9.72 -11.01
C SER A 145 7.00 -8.98 -11.69
N GLU A 146 8.04 -9.75 -12.06
CA GLU A 146 9.21 -9.31 -12.84
C GLU A 146 8.83 -8.41 -14.02
N ASP A 147 7.62 -8.62 -14.56
CA ASP A 147 6.95 -7.94 -15.67
C ASP A 147 6.62 -6.46 -15.43
N MET A 148 6.54 -5.95 -14.20
CA MET A 148 6.16 -4.55 -13.97
C MET A 148 7.09 -3.54 -14.64
N PHE A 149 8.33 -3.94 -15.02
CA PHE A 149 9.17 -3.05 -15.81
C PHE A 149 10.16 -3.76 -16.79
N LEU A 150 9.82 -4.92 -17.35
CA LEU A 150 10.65 -5.54 -18.42
C LEU A 150 10.58 -4.68 -19.70
N SER A 151 11.64 -4.35 -20.46
CA SER A 151 13.01 -4.87 -20.52
C SER A 151 13.93 -3.90 -21.29
N GLY A 152 15.17 -3.74 -20.83
CA GLY A 152 16.39 -3.96 -21.64
C GLY A 152 16.74 -3.07 -22.84
N GLU A 153 15.93 -2.09 -23.23
CA GLU A 153 16.38 -1.04 -24.15
C GLU A 153 16.84 0.16 -23.31
N THR A 154 17.97 0.75 -23.68
CA THR A 154 18.38 2.07 -23.19
C THR A 154 17.16 2.96 -23.06
N PHE A 155 17.00 3.60 -21.90
CA PHE A 155 15.93 4.56 -21.59
C PHE A 155 15.86 5.75 -22.59
N SER A 156 16.69 5.75 -23.63
CA SER A 156 16.53 6.57 -24.84
C SER A 156 15.18 6.35 -25.56
N ASN A 157 14.47 5.24 -25.34
CA ASN A 157 13.14 4.98 -25.93
C ASN A 157 11.99 4.84 -24.90
N MET A 158 12.18 5.22 -23.63
CA MET A 158 11.04 5.52 -22.74
C MET A 158 10.47 6.93 -23.03
N SER A 159 10.07 7.14 -24.29
CA SER A 159 9.02 8.11 -24.61
C SER A 159 7.63 7.62 -24.14
N ASN A 160 7.49 6.34 -23.75
CA ASN A 160 6.17 5.70 -23.57
C ASN A 160 5.80 5.35 -22.12
N ALA A 161 6.72 5.47 -21.14
CA ALA A 161 6.28 5.74 -19.77
C ALA A 161 5.87 7.22 -19.73
N SER A 162 4.71 7.51 -20.32
CA SER A 162 4.12 8.83 -20.25
C SER A 162 3.65 9.01 -18.82
N TYR A 163 4.54 9.53 -17.96
CA TYR A 163 4.07 10.43 -16.90
C TYR A 163 3.27 11.49 -17.65
N VAL A 164 1.94 11.38 -17.62
CA VAL A 164 1.04 12.19 -18.46
C VAL A 164 0.99 13.59 -17.86
N LYS A 165 2.12 14.27 -17.91
CA LYS A 165 2.24 15.70 -17.68
C LYS A 165 1.96 16.48 -18.97
N ASP A 166 1.62 15.76 -20.04
CA ASP A 166 1.56 16.29 -21.38
C ASP A 166 0.14 16.70 -21.77
N SER A 167 0.09 17.75 -22.58
CA SER A 167 -1.04 18.41 -23.22
C SER A 167 -1.96 17.50 -24.06
N SER A 168 -1.77 16.19 -24.02
CA SER A 168 -2.51 15.18 -24.79
C SER A 168 -3.81 14.72 -24.14
N TYR A 169 -4.21 15.25 -22.98
CA TYR A 169 -5.54 15.01 -22.43
C TYR A 169 -6.60 15.62 -23.34
N MET A 170 -7.21 14.77 -24.17
CA MET A 170 -8.43 15.14 -24.85
C MET A 170 -9.58 14.91 -23.88
N ALA A 171 -9.93 15.95 -23.12
CA ALA A 171 -11.20 16.01 -22.41
C ALA A 171 -12.32 15.75 -23.43
N GLN A 172 -12.99 14.61 -23.33
CA GLN A 172 -14.09 14.30 -24.25
C GLN A 172 -15.37 14.95 -23.75
N ASN A 173 -15.60 14.92 -22.43
CA ASN A 173 -16.76 15.51 -21.78
C ASN A 173 -16.42 16.08 -20.39
N GLY A 174 -17.13 17.17 -20.07
CA GLY A 174 -17.11 18.01 -18.85
C GLY A 174 -15.77 18.68 -18.48
N SER A 175 -15.62 19.08 -17.22
CA SER A 175 -14.60 20.06 -16.79
C SER A 175 -13.38 19.39 -16.16
N TRP A 176 -12.28 19.35 -16.92
CA TRP A 176 -10.98 18.86 -16.48
C TRP A 176 -9.99 20.02 -16.37
N THR A 177 -9.29 20.11 -15.25
CA THR A 177 -8.23 21.12 -15.05
C THR A 177 -6.98 20.46 -14.51
N ILE A 178 -5.81 20.82 -15.03
CA ILE A 178 -4.55 20.36 -14.47
C ILE A 178 -4.11 21.36 -13.39
N LYS A 179 -4.04 20.94 -12.12
CA LYS A 179 -3.55 21.78 -11.02
C LYS A 179 -2.31 21.16 -10.40
N SER A 180 -1.20 21.90 -10.42
CA SER A 180 0.06 21.46 -9.80
C SER A 180 0.58 20.08 -10.27
N GLY A 181 0.24 19.68 -11.50
CA GLY A 181 0.60 18.37 -12.05
C GLY A 181 -0.40 17.24 -11.77
N ARG A 182 -1.50 17.54 -11.07
CA ARG A 182 -2.65 16.64 -10.88
C ARG A 182 -3.72 16.94 -11.90
N LEU A 183 -4.48 15.93 -12.27
CA LEU A 183 -5.65 16.07 -13.10
C LEU A 183 -6.89 16.13 -12.21
N ASP A 184 -7.51 17.31 -12.15
CA ASP A 184 -8.73 17.54 -11.39
C ASP A 184 -9.93 17.44 -12.32
N GLY A 185 -10.92 16.64 -11.94
CA GLY A 185 -12.20 16.52 -12.59
C GLY A 185 -13.34 17.04 -11.71
N ASP A 186 -14.12 17.99 -12.21
CA ASP A 186 -15.31 18.51 -11.51
C ASP A 186 -16.60 18.17 -12.24
N PHE A 187 -17.33 17.16 -11.74
CA PHE A 187 -18.49 16.57 -12.41
C PHE A 187 -19.72 16.44 -11.49
N LEU A 188 -20.03 17.52 -10.75
CA LEU A 188 -21.15 17.54 -9.79
C LEU A 188 -22.54 17.64 -10.43
N ILE A 189 -22.63 17.89 -11.73
CA ILE A 189 -23.89 18.03 -12.47
C ILE A 189 -23.94 16.92 -13.53
N ASN A 190 -25.06 16.18 -13.58
CA ASN A 190 -25.37 15.06 -14.49
C ASN A 190 -24.47 14.99 -15.73
N GLY A 191 -23.52 14.07 -15.73
CA GLY A 191 -22.60 13.89 -16.84
C GLY A 191 -21.49 12.90 -16.50
N LEU A 192 -21.03 12.20 -17.52
CA LEU A 192 -19.89 11.30 -17.48
C LEU A 192 -18.69 12.05 -18.05
N GLY A 193 -17.77 12.44 -17.17
CA GLY A 193 -16.48 12.99 -17.54
C GLY A 193 -15.53 11.88 -17.92
N THR A 194 -14.92 11.97 -19.10
CA THR A 194 -13.80 11.10 -19.46
C THR A 194 -12.64 11.90 -20.02
N ALA A 195 -11.43 11.47 -19.68
CA ALA A 195 -10.20 11.91 -20.30
C ALA A 195 -9.38 10.67 -20.65
N SER A 196 -8.99 10.53 -21.91
CA SER A 196 -8.25 9.36 -22.40
C SER A 196 -6.92 9.74 -23.03
N PHE A 197 -5.97 8.83 -22.97
CA PHE A 197 -4.62 8.99 -23.49
C PHE A 197 -4.00 7.62 -23.82
N GLY A 198 -2.78 7.65 -24.38
CA GLY A 198 -2.03 6.44 -24.74
C GLY A 198 -2.34 5.91 -26.15
N ILE A 199 -1.58 4.89 -26.53
CA ILE A 199 -1.75 4.12 -27.77
C ILE A 199 -2.57 2.86 -27.42
N PRO A 200 -3.45 2.36 -28.29
CA PRO A 200 -4.24 1.18 -27.97
C PRO A 200 -3.35 -0.04 -27.68
N GLN A 201 -3.46 -0.62 -26.48
CA GLN A 201 -2.76 -1.83 -26.06
C GLN A 201 -3.74 -2.94 -25.66
N GLU A 202 -3.27 -4.20 -25.74
CA GLU A 202 -4.06 -5.39 -25.39
C GLU A 202 -3.82 -5.82 -23.93
N ASP A 203 -2.54 -6.04 -23.63
CA ASP A 203 -2.04 -6.51 -22.35
C ASP A 203 -1.21 -5.41 -21.68
N TYR A 204 -1.64 -4.92 -20.52
CA TYR A 204 -0.95 -3.86 -19.77
C TYR A 204 -1.46 -3.77 -18.33
N THR A 205 -0.68 -3.11 -17.47
CA THR A 205 -1.13 -2.68 -16.14
C THR A 205 -1.30 -1.16 -16.13
N LEU A 206 -2.49 -0.69 -15.80
CA LEU A 206 -2.78 0.71 -15.56
C LEU A 206 -2.89 0.94 -14.05
N GLU A 207 -2.20 1.95 -13.54
CA GLU A 207 -2.30 2.31 -12.12
C GLU A 207 -2.35 3.82 -11.93
N GLY A 208 -2.88 4.25 -10.79
CA GLY A 208 -3.10 5.66 -10.51
C GLY A 208 -3.62 5.92 -9.11
N ASP A 209 -3.35 7.12 -8.60
CA ASP A 209 -3.97 7.61 -7.38
C ASP A 209 -5.30 8.30 -7.74
N VAL A 210 -6.35 7.93 -7.01
CA VAL A 210 -7.68 8.50 -7.18
C VAL A 210 -8.18 9.05 -5.84
N LEU A 211 -8.57 10.32 -5.82
CA LEU A 211 -9.17 11.00 -4.68
C LEU A 211 -10.58 11.42 -5.06
N VAL A 212 -11.59 10.94 -4.34
CA VAL A 212 -12.96 11.48 -4.47
C VAL A 212 -13.16 12.54 -3.40
N ILE A 213 -13.19 13.82 -3.78
CA ILE A 213 -13.38 14.96 -2.87
C ILE A 213 -14.83 15.01 -2.39
N ASN A 214 -15.76 14.83 -3.32
CA ASN A 214 -17.20 14.96 -3.14
C ASN A 214 -17.91 13.98 -4.11
N SER A 215 -19.00 13.36 -3.68
CA SER A 215 -19.89 12.57 -4.53
C SER A 215 -21.36 12.81 -4.17
N THR A 216 -22.24 12.89 -5.17
CA THR A 216 -23.71 12.97 -5.02
C THR A 216 -24.41 11.67 -5.40
N GLY A 217 -23.72 10.53 -5.21
CA GLY A 217 -24.14 9.21 -5.70
C GLY A 217 -23.42 8.79 -6.98
N GLY A 218 -22.25 9.39 -7.20
CA GLY A 218 -21.37 9.15 -8.31
C GLY A 218 -20.08 8.42 -7.95
N PHE A 219 -19.20 8.30 -8.94
CA PHE A 219 -17.93 7.59 -8.84
C PHE A 219 -16.79 8.36 -9.53
N ALA A 220 -15.57 7.95 -9.23
CA ALA A 220 -14.37 8.30 -9.99
C ALA A 220 -13.50 7.06 -10.20
N GLY A 221 -12.71 7.01 -11.26
CA GLY A 221 -12.08 5.76 -11.65
C GLY A 221 -11.09 5.82 -12.80
N LEU A 222 -10.49 4.66 -13.08
CA LEU A 222 -9.60 4.46 -14.21
C LEU A 222 -10.36 3.85 -15.39
N ILE A 223 -10.05 4.29 -16.61
CA ILE A 223 -10.58 3.72 -17.86
C ILE A 223 -9.52 2.79 -18.45
N VAL A 224 -9.95 1.59 -18.82
CA VAL A 224 -9.16 0.60 -19.56
C VAL A 224 -9.85 0.24 -20.88
N ARG A 225 -9.05 -0.08 -21.90
CA ARG A 225 -9.47 -0.61 -23.20
C ARG A 225 -10.52 0.26 -23.91
N LYS A 226 -10.33 1.58 -23.88
CA LYS A 226 -11.20 2.53 -24.58
C LYS A 226 -10.99 2.49 -26.09
N SER A 227 -12.07 2.28 -26.82
CA SER A 227 -12.16 2.40 -28.27
C SER A 227 -13.41 3.22 -28.60
N ASN A 228 -13.22 4.47 -29.04
CA ASN A 228 -14.30 5.44 -29.24
C ASN A 228 -15.12 5.65 -27.94
N ASP A 229 -16.44 5.49 -28.02
CA ASP A 229 -17.39 5.61 -26.90
C ASP A 229 -17.57 4.29 -26.14
N THR A 230 -16.78 3.27 -26.46
CA THR A 230 -16.80 1.97 -25.79
C THR A 230 -15.56 1.81 -24.92
N TYR A 231 -15.73 1.46 -23.64
CA TYR A 231 -14.62 1.23 -22.71
C TYR A 231 -15.05 0.47 -21.46
N VAL A 232 -14.07 0.05 -20.66
CA VAL A 232 -14.28 -0.52 -19.34
C VAL A 232 -13.72 0.44 -18.30
N SER A 233 -14.41 0.60 -17.17
CA SER A 233 -13.99 1.45 -16.06
C SER A 233 -13.89 0.66 -14.76
N VAL A 234 -12.86 0.98 -13.98
CA VAL A 234 -12.74 0.60 -12.57
C VAL A 234 -13.16 1.81 -11.75
N GLU A 235 -14.23 1.68 -10.98
CA GLU A 235 -14.97 2.80 -10.38
C GLU A 235 -14.96 2.72 -8.86
N LEU A 236 -14.61 3.83 -8.21
CA LEU A 236 -14.67 4.04 -6.77
C LEU A 236 -15.91 4.85 -6.42
N ASP A 237 -16.85 4.23 -5.70
CA ASP A 237 -18.07 4.88 -5.21
C ASP A 237 -18.04 4.96 -3.67
N PRO A 238 -17.58 6.10 -3.11
CA PRO A 238 -17.50 6.28 -1.66
C PRO A 238 -18.85 6.43 -0.97
N LEU A 239 -19.92 6.81 -1.69
CA LEU A 239 -21.24 6.96 -1.06
C LEU A 239 -21.88 5.60 -0.82
N ASN A 240 -21.76 4.69 -1.80
CA ASN A 240 -22.25 3.33 -1.69
C ASN A 240 -21.24 2.37 -1.05
N GLY A 241 -19.98 2.78 -0.88
CA GLY A 241 -18.92 1.97 -0.28
C GLY A 241 -18.58 0.76 -1.16
N THR A 242 -18.43 0.98 -2.46
CA THR A 242 -18.18 -0.10 -3.42
C THR A 242 -17.08 0.25 -4.41
N VAL A 243 -16.34 -0.76 -4.82
CA VAL A 243 -15.54 -0.73 -6.05
C VAL A 243 -16.30 -1.54 -7.10
N SER A 244 -16.45 -1.01 -8.31
CA SER A 244 -17.11 -1.73 -9.41
C SER A 244 -16.28 -1.74 -10.69
N VAL A 245 -16.52 -2.77 -11.51
CA VAL A 245 -16.11 -2.78 -12.91
C VAL A 245 -17.37 -2.57 -13.75
N SER A 246 -17.33 -1.60 -14.65
CA SER A 246 -18.44 -1.27 -15.54
C SER A 246 -17.96 -1.24 -16.99
N SER A 247 -18.83 -1.63 -17.92
CA SER A 247 -18.63 -1.45 -19.36
C SER A 247 -19.55 -0.37 -19.87
N VAL A 248 -18.99 0.56 -20.62
CA VAL A 248 -19.72 1.58 -21.36
C VAL A 248 -19.68 1.21 -22.83
N VAL A 249 -20.83 1.12 -23.48
CA VAL A 249 -20.96 0.87 -24.93
C VAL A 249 -21.93 1.91 -25.47
N ASP A 250 -21.49 2.72 -26.44
CA ASP A 250 -22.30 3.80 -27.03
C ASP A 250 -22.96 4.72 -25.98
N ASN A 251 -22.18 5.12 -24.97
CA ASN A 251 -22.61 5.94 -23.81
C ASN A 251 -23.65 5.28 -22.88
N VAL A 252 -23.94 3.99 -23.04
CA VAL A 252 -24.76 3.22 -22.10
C VAL A 252 -23.84 2.48 -21.14
N SER A 253 -23.89 2.85 -19.87
CA SER A 253 -23.14 2.17 -18.81
C SER A 253 -23.88 0.92 -18.31
N SER A 254 -23.15 -0.16 -18.14
CA SER A 254 -23.60 -1.42 -17.56
C SER A 254 -22.57 -1.92 -16.56
N LYS A 255 -23.02 -2.24 -15.34
CA LYS A 255 -22.16 -2.75 -14.28
C LYS A 255 -21.88 -4.23 -14.51
N ILE A 256 -20.60 -4.61 -14.63
CA ILE A 256 -20.15 -6.00 -14.78
C ILE A 256 -20.11 -6.65 -13.39
N SER A 257 -19.41 -6.01 -12.45
CA SER A 257 -19.30 -6.50 -11.07
C SER A 257 -19.14 -5.37 -10.06
N SER A 258 -19.35 -5.68 -8.78
CA SER A 258 -19.29 -4.71 -7.69
C SER A 258 -19.00 -5.43 -6.37
N VAL A 259 -18.00 -4.95 -5.65
CA VAL A 259 -17.57 -5.52 -4.36
C VAL A 259 -17.63 -4.42 -3.28
N PRO A 260 -18.18 -4.69 -2.09
CA PRO A 260 -18.11 -3.75 -0.98
C PRO A 260 -16.65 -3.44 -0.60
N TYR A 261 -16.31 -2.16 -0.44
CA TYR A 261 -15.00 -1.69 -0.01
C TYR A 261 -15.15 -0.40 0.80
N ALA A 262 -14.41 -0.27 1.90
CA ALA A 262 -14.51 0.86 2.82
C ALA A 262 -13.85 2.13 2.23
N LEU A 263 -14.59 2.79 1.34
CA LEU A 263 -14.19 4.02 0.69
C LEU A 263 -14.64 5.25 1.49
N ASN A 264 -13.75 6.24 1.64
CA ASN A 264 -14.01 7.51 2.31
C ASN A 264 -13.79 8.66 1.34
N LEU A 265 -14.61 9.70 1.45
CA LEU A 265 -14.35 10.98 0.77
C LEU A 265 -13.07 11.61 1.31
N ASN A 266 -12.36 12.35 0.46
CA ASN A 266 -11.10 13.04 0.77
C ASN A 266 -9.96 12.09 1.20
N GLN A 267 -10.02 10.82 0.81
CA GLN A 267 -8.93 9.86 0.96
C GLN A 267 -8.39 9.44 -0.42
N TRP A 268 -7.06 9.44 -0.55
CA TRP A 268 -6.39 8.91 -1.73
C TRP A 268 -6.41 7.39 -1.70
N TYR A 269 -6.79 6.79 -2.83
CA TYR A 269 -6.74 5.35 -3.06
C TYR A 269 -5.80 5.05 -4.22
N PHE A 270 -4.94 4.06 -4.04
CA PHE A 270 -4.13 3.56 -5.14
C PHE A 270 -4.92 2.49 -5.89
N VAL A 271 -5.28 2.78 -7.14
CA VAL A 271 -6.03 1.87 -8.00
C VAL A 271 -5.08 1.24 -9.01
N ARG A 272 -5.15 -0.08 -9.14
CA ARG A 272 -4.43 -0.84 -10.16
C ARG A 272 -5.39 -1.74 -10.93
N ALA A 273 -5.31 -1.66 -12.25
CA ALA A 273 -6.10 -2.43 -13.20
C ALA A 273 -5.14 -3.17 -14.15
N GLN A 274 -5.03 -4.48 -14.00
CA GLN A 274 -4.17 -5.35 -14.83
C GLN A 274 -5.04 -6.02 -15.89
N ALA A 275 -4.86 -5.63 -17.14
CA ALA A 275 -5.60 -6.13 -18.28
C ALA A 275 -4.74 -7.14 -19.03
N TYR A 276 -5.18 -8.40 -19.13
CA TYR A 276 -4.49 -9.47 -19.85
C TYR A 276 -5.48 -10.33 -20.63
N ALA A 277 -5.34 -10.39 -21.95
CA ALA A 277 -6.31 -11.03 -22.85
C ALA A 277 -7.74 -10.50 -22.64
N ASP A 278 -8.68 -11.29 -22.13
CA ASP A 278 -10.02 -10.86 -21.74
C ASP A 278 -10.17 -10.67 -20.23
N GLU A 279 -9.14 -10.93 -19.44
CA GLU A 279 -9.18 -10.79 -17.98
C GLU A 279 -8.77 -9.39 -17.52
N LEU A 280 -9.46 -8.88 -16.51
CA LEU A 280 -9.17 -7.65 -15.79
C LEU A 280 -9.07 -7.95 -14.29
N THR A 281 -7.86 -7.86 -13.75
CA THR A 281 -7.61 -7.94 -12.31
C THR A 281 -7.56 -6.54 -11.71
N VAL A 282 -8.35 -6.30 -10.66
CA VAL A 282 -8.42 -5.00 -9.97
C VAL A 282 -7.87 -5.13 -8.56
N SER A 283 -7.00 -4.19 -8.20
CA SER A 283 -6.46 -4.04 -6.85
C SER A 283 -6.64 -2.61 -6.34
N ILE A 284 -6.98 -2.48 -5.05
CA ILE A 284 -7.03 -1.19 -4.34
C ILE A 284 -6.04 -1.27 -3.18
N ASP A 285 -5.19 -0.26 -3.05
CA ASP A 285 -4.14 -0.21 -2.03
C ASP A 285 -3.33 -1.50 -1.96
N CYS A 286 -3.03 -2.04 -3.15
CA CYS A 286 -2.26 -3.27 -3.37
C CYS A 286 -2.96 -4.58 -2.95
N GLN A 287 -4.20 -4.52 -2.47
CA GLN A 287 -5.02 -5.69 -2.24
C GLN A 287 -5.83 -6.01 -3.50
N GLN A 288 -5.66 -7.20 -4.05
CA GLN A 288 -6.54 -7.69 -5.11
C GLN A 288 -7.96 -7.83 -4.57
N ILE A 289 -8.91 -7.16 -5.20
CA ILE A 289 -10.31 -7.12 -4.77
C ILE A 289 -11.25 -7.86 -5.71
N MET A 290 -10.91 -7.97 -7.01
CA MET A 290 -11.71 -8.71 -7.99
C MET A 290 -10.90 -9.08 -9.24
N VAL A 291 -11.40 -10.09 -9.97
CA VAL A 291 -10.92 -10.54 -11.28
C VAL A 291 -12.13 -10.79 -12.15
N GLU A 292 -12.20 -10.17 -13.33
CA GLU A 292 -13.37 -10.21 -14.21
C GLU A 292 -12.97 -10.48 -15.66
N SER A 293 -13.83 -11.18 -16.41
CA SER A 293 -13.73 -11.22 -17.87
C SER A 293 -14.46 -10.02 -18.46
N VAL A 294 -13.78 -9.28 -19.34
CA VAL A 294 -14.28 -8.04 -19.94
C VAL A 294 -14.29 -8.16 -21.48
N PRO A 295 -15.33 -7.65 -22.16
CA PRO A 295 -15.54 -7.95 -23.57
C PRO A 295 -14.54 -7.25 -24.50
N GLN A 296 -14.00 -6.11 -24.09
CA GLN A 296 -12.96 -5.39 -24.82
C GLN A 296 -11.62 -6.01 -24.47
N THR A 297 -10.80 -6.32 -25.49
CA THR A 297 -9.44 -6.87 -25.32
C THR A 297 -8.35 -5.86 -25.67
N LYS A 298 -8.72 -4.71 -26.26
CA LYS A 298 -7.77 -3.69 -26.72
C LYS A 298 -8.35 -2.29 -26.60
N GLY A 299 -7.52 -1.32 -26.25
CA GLY A 299 -7.88 0.09 -26.37
C GLY A 299 -6.95 1.02 -25.61
N ASN A 300 -7.30 2.30 -25.63
CA ASN A 300 -6.62 3.35 -24.88
C ASN A 300 -6.96 3.27 -23.39
N ILE A 301 -6.24 4.07 -22.60
CA ILE A 301 -6.44 4.22 -21.17
C ILE A 301 -6.98 5.61 -20.85
N GLY A 302 -7.42 5.83 -19.62
CA GLY A 302 -7.95 7.12 -19.21
C GLY A 302 -8.39 7.17 -17.76
N VAL A 303 -9.13 8.23 -17.44
CA VAL A 303 -9.82 8.41 -16.17
C VAL A 303 -11.27 8.81 -16.43
N THR A 304 -12.14 8.49 -15.47
CA THR A 304 -13.56 8.79 -15.53
C THR A 304 -14.06 9.33 -14.21
N ALA A 305 -15.03 10.24 -14.26
CA ALA A 305 -15.79 10.65 -13.09
C ALA A 305 -17.23 10.96 -13.51
N ALA A 306 -18.20 10.60 -12.67
CA ALA A 306 -19.61 10.92 -12.89
C ALA A 306 -20.25 11.27 -11.56
N MET A 307 -21.00 12.38 -11.49
CA MET A 307 -21.67 12.85 -10.26
C MET A 307 -20.71 12.96 -9.06
N ALA A 308 -19.45 13.32 -9.33
CA ALA A 308 -18.38 13.39 -8.35
C ALA A 308 -17.36 14.48 -8.72
N ASN A 309 -16.71 15.04 -7.70
CA ASN A 309 -15.52 15.84 -7.84
C ASN A 309 -14.33 14.99 -7.40
N ALA A 310 -13.32 14.85 -8.26
CA ALA A 310 -12.20 13.95 -8.04
C ALA A 310 -10.87 14.51 -8.53
N GLU A 311 -9.78 14.13 -7.86
CA GLU A 311 -8.42 14.36 -8.33
C GLU A 311 -7.77 13.03 -8.71
N PHE A 312 -6.93 13.09 -9.73
CA PHE A 312 -6.14 11.98 -10.23
C PHE A 312 -4.67 12.38 -10.22
N ASP A 313 -3.81 11.51 -9.70
CA ASP A 313 -2.37 11.73 -9.65
C ASP A 313 -1.64 10.43 -10.00
N ASN A 314 -0.37 10.55 -10.40
CA ASN A 314 0.53 9.43 -10.69
C ASN A 314 -0.04 8.36 -11.63
N ILE A 315 -0.88 8.75 -12.61
CA ILE A 315 -1.43 7.80 -13.58
C ILE A 315 -0.31 7.27 -14.48
N GLN A 316 -0.13 5.95 -14.50
CA GLN A 316 0.97 5.27 -15.17
C GLN A 316 0.47 3.99 -15.85
N GLU A 317 1.03 3.72 -17.04
CA GLU A 317 0.80 2.50 -17.81
C GLU A 317 2.09 1.70 -17.91
N TRP A 318 1.99 0.41 -17.67
CA TRP A 318 3.06 -0.57 -17.80
C TRP A 318 2.65 -1.58 -18.87
N GLY A 319 3.27 -1.51 -20.05
CA GLY A 319 2.99 -2.47 -21.12
C GLY A 319 3.46 -3.88 -20.74
N TYR A 320 2.69 -4.89 -21.13
CA TYR A 320 3.08 -6.29 -20.97
C TYR A 320 3.91 -6.72 -22.20
N ARG A 321 5.23 -6.91 -22.05
CA ARG A 321 6.04 -7.54 -23.11
C ARG A 321 5.98 -9.06 -22.92
N ARG A 322 5.24 -9.73 -23.81
CA ARG A 322 5.29 -11.20 -23.99
C ARG A 322 6.68 -11.67 -24.42
#